data_AF-A0A662A8G3-F1
#
_entry.id   AF-A0A662A8G3-F1
#
_cell.length_a   1.000
_cell.length_b   1.000
_cell.length_c   1.000
_cell.angle_alpha   90.00
_cell.angle_beta   90.00
_cell.angle_gamma   90.00
#
_symmetry.space_group_name_H-M   'P 1'
#
loop_
_entity.id
_entity.type
_entity.pdbx_description
1 polymer ?
#
loop_
_entity_poly.entity_id
_entity_poly.type
_entity_poly.pdbx_seq_one_letter_code
_entity_poly.pdbx_strand_id
1 'polypeptide(L)'
;MKRILVIGAGLSTPSLIQYLLDQSQEQNWKVVVGDYSKDLAEKRVNGHPNGEAIQFDVMNDAQRAEETKKSNIVISMLPARLHHLMAKCCVRFSKDMVTASYVSPEVKEFHKEAKEKGIVLLNEIGLDPGIDHMSAM
;
A
#
# COMPACT_ATOMS: atom_id res chain seq x y z
N MET A 1 0.97 -17.78 4.03
CA MET A 1 1.62 -16.48 4.25
C MET A 1 0.81 -15.40 3.56
N LYS A 2 0.39 -14.33 4.26
CA LYS A 2 -0.33 -13.19 3.64
C LYS A 2 0.68 -12.24 3.00
N ARG A 3 0.43 -11.78 1.78
CA ARG A 3 1.32 -10.84 1.07
C ARG A 3 0.85 -9.40 1.23
N ILE A 4 1.70 -8.56 1.79
CA ILE A 4 1.50 -7.11 1.94
C ILE A 4 2.38 -6.42 0.90
N LEU A 5 1.78 -5.63 0.01
CA LEU A 5 2.51 -4.85 -0.98
C LEU A 5 2.55 -3.38 -0.55
N VAL A 6 3.73 -2.90 -0.19
CA VAL A 6 3.98 -1.49 0.16
C VAL A 6 4.56 -0.80 -1.06
N ILE A 7 3.87 0.21 -1.59
CA ILE A 7 4.33 0.99 -2.75
C ILE A 7 4.79 2.38 -2.31
N GLY A 8 6.04 2.72 -2.59
CA GLY A 8 6.70 3.96 -2.21
C GLY A 8 7.60 3.77 -0.99
N ALA A 9 8.91 3.81 -1.19
CA ALA A 9 9.94 3.58 -0.16
C ALA A 9 10.59 4.90 0.33
N GLY A 10 9.87 6.01 0.16
CA GLY A 10 10.29 7.38 0.48
C GLY A 10 10.50 7.66 1.97
N LEU A 11 10.44 8.94 2.36
CA LEU A 11 10.84 9.38 3.70
C LEU A 11 9.88 8.94 4.83
N SER A 12 8.58 8.85 4.54
CA SER A 12 7.56 8.53 5.55
C SER A 12 7.29 7.03 5.70
N THR A 13 7.85 6.20 4.82
CA THR A 13 7.60 4.76 4.79
C THR A 13 8.56 3.87 5.61
N PRO A 14 9.78 4.26 6.04
CA PRO A 14 10.71 3.34 6.69
C PRO A 14 10.17 2.74 8.00
N SER A 15 9.55 3.56 8.85
CA SER A 15 8.97 3.09 10.11
C SER A 15 7.84 2.08 9.88
N LEU A 16 7.03 2.30 8.84
CA LEU A 16 5.98 1.36 8.43
C LEU A 16 6.57 0.03 7.95
N ILE A 17 7.57 0.07 7.06
CA ILE A 17 8.20 -1.14 6.52
C ILE A 17 8.85 -1.93 7.65
N GLN A 18 9.61 -1.26 8.52
CA GLN A 18 10.26 -1.90 9.66
C GLN A 18 9.22 -2.60 10.57
N TYR A 19 8.15 -1.90 10.93
CA TYR A 19 7.08 -2.47 11.74
C TYR A 19 6.46 -3.72 11.09
N LEU A 20 6.14 -3.66 9.80
CA LEU A 20 5.56 -4.80 9.08
C LEU A 20 6.53 -5.99 9.02
N LEU A 21 7.84 -5.73 8.85
CA LEU A 21 8.86 -6.77 8.83
C LEU A 21 9.05 -7.40 10.21
N ASP A 22 9.10 -6.60 11.28
CA ASP A 22 9.23 -7.08 12.66
C ASP A 22 8.06 -8.00 13.05
N GLN A 23 6.85 -7.66 12.59
CA GLN A 23 5.65 -8.46 12.84
C GLN A 23 5.49 -9.65 11.86
N SER A 24 6.28 -9.70 10.79
CA SER A 24 6.03 -10.63 9.68
C SER A 24 6.15 -12.10 10.06
N GLN A 25 7.05 -12.45 10.99
CA GLN A 25 7.22 -13.83 11.40
C GLN A 25 6.02 -14.34 12.20
N GLU A 26 5.63 -13.59 13.23
CA GLU A 26 4.48 -13.95 14.08
C GLU A 26 3.18 -13.98 13.28
N GLN A 27 2.99 -13.00 12.41
CA GLN A 27 1.75 -12.85 11.64
C GLN A 27 1.74 -13.63 10.32
N ASN A 28 2.83 -14.36 10.01
CA ASN A 28 3.03 -15.10 8.77
C ASN A 28 2.79 -14.23 7.52
N TRP A 29 3.53 -13.12 7.43
CA TRP A 29 3.48 -12.15 6.33
C TRP A 29 4.69 -12.23 5.42
N LYS A 30 4.47 -11.97 4.13
CA LYS A 30 5.50 -11.58 3.16
C LYS A 30 5.31 -10.10 2.87
N VAL A 31 6.31 -9.29 3.15
CA VAL A 31 6.29 -7.84 2.90
C VAL A 31 7.05 -7.56 1.61
N VAL A 32 6.36 -7.07 0.60
CA VAL A 32 6.97 -6.68 -0.67
C VAL A 32 6.97 -5.17 -0.78
N VAL A 33 8.15 -4.58 -0.92
CA VAL A 33 8.35 -3.13 -1.06
C VAL A 33 8.66 -2.82 -2.52
N GLY A 34 7.77 -2.05 -3.15
CA GLY A 34 7.93 -1.55 -4.50
C GLY A 34 8.27 -0.07 -4.52
N ASP A 35 9.30 0.31 -5.26
CA ASP A 35 9.64 1.71 -5.52
C ASP A 35 10.20 1.86 -6.94
N TYR A 36 10.12 3.06 -7.51
CA TYR A 36 10.72 3.34 -8.80
C TYR A 36 12.24 3.10 -8.76
N SER A 37 12.88 3.40 -7.63
CA SER A 37 14.25 3.01 -7.31
C SER A 37 14.28 1.68 -6.56
N LYS A 38 14.68 0.60 -7.26
CA LYS A 38 14.86 -0.71 -6.63
C LYS A 38 15.85 -0.66 -5.46
N ASP A 39 16.95 0.07 -5.62
CA ASP A 39 17.97 0.23 -4.57
C ASP A 39 17.38 0.83 -3.28
N LEU A 40 16.43 1.77 -3.41
CA LEU A 40 15.76 2.35 -2.25
C LEU A 40 14.91 1.29 -1.55
N ALA A 41 14.12 0.52 -2.31
CA ALA A 41 13.31 -0.57 -1.77
C ALA A 41 14.17 -1.66 -1.10
N GLU A 42 15.30 -2.04 -1.71
CA GLU A 42 16.26 -3.01 -1.16
C GLU A 42 16.85 -2.53 0.16
N LYS A 43 17.23 -1.25 0.25
CA LYS A 43 17.68 -0.63 1.50
C LYS A 43 16.61 -0.65 2.60
N ARG A 44 15.32 -0.53 2.25
CA ARG A 44 14.23 -0.60 3.24
C ARG A 44 13.97 -2.01 3.74
N VAL A 45 14.08 -3.00 2.86
CA VAL A 45 13.93 -4.42 3.23
C VAL A 45 15.15 -4.94 3.99
N ASN A 46 16.34 -4.41 3.70
CA ASN A 46 17.59 -4.68 4.41
C ASN A 46 17.89 -6.18 4.61
N GLY A 47 17.63 -6.99 3.57
CA GLY A 47 17.88 -8.44 3.61
C GLY A 47 16.97 -9.25 4.54
N HIS A 48 15.87 -8.67 5.04
CA HIS A 48 14.95 -9.38 5.93
C HIS A 48 14.36 -10.63 5.25
N PRO A 49 14.30 -11.80 5.92
CA PRO A 49 13.89 -13.07 5.29
C PRO A 49 12.47 -13.03 4.71
N ASN A 50 11.57 -12.31 5.38
CA ASN A 50 10.19 -12.12 4.93
C ASN A 50 9.98 -10.84 4.10
N GLY A 51 11.06 -10.11 3.81
CA GLY A 51 11.03 -8.93 2.95
C GLY A 51 11.37 -9.28 1.50
N GLU A 52 10.90 -8.49 0.56
CA GLU A 52 11.26 -8.56 -0.85
C GLU A 52 11.18 -7.16 -1.45
N ALA A 53 12.18 -6.79 -2.25
CA ALA A 53 12.23 -5.49 -2.91
C ALA A 53 12.06 -5.66 -4.42
N ILE A 54 11.17 -4.88 -5.01
CA ILE A 54 10.91 -4.88 -6.45
C ILE A 54 11.05 -3.47 -7.01
N GLN A 55 11.54 -3.37 -8.26
CA GLN A 55 11.36 -2.15 -9.03
C GLN A 55 9.88 -2.05 -9.39
N PHE A 56 9.26 -0.91 -9.10
CA PHE A 56 7.84 -0.72 -9.34
C PHE A 56 7.58 0.65 -9.96
N ASP A 57 7.01 0.65 -11.17
CA ASP A 57 6.50 1.85 -11.82
C ASP A 57 4.98 1.87 -11.73
N VAL A 58 4.43 2.82 -10.98
CA VAL A 58 2.98 3.00 -10.86
C VAL A 58 2.33 3.39 -12.18
N MET A 59 3.08 3.84 -13.20
CA MET A 59 2.53 4.10 -14.53
C MET A 59 2.44 2.83 -15.40
N ASN A 60 3.08 1.73 -14.99
CA ASN A 60 3.02 0.46 -15.70
C ASN A 60 1.76 -0.35 -15.31
N ASP A 61 0.73 -0.28 -16.16
CA ASP A 61 -0.56 -0.96 -15.95
C ASP A 61 -0.45 -2.48 -15.76
N ALA A 62 0.43 -3.13 -16.53
CA ALA A 62 0.61 -4.58 -16.45
C ALA A 62 1.23 -4.97 -15.12
N GLN A 63 2.28 -4.27 -14.70
CA GLN A 63 2.96 -4.51 -13.42
C GLN A 63 2.02 -4.22 -12.24
N ARG A 64 1.31 -3.09 -12.25
CA ARG A 64 0.32 -2.78 -11.20
C ARG A 64 -0.70 -3.89 -11.05
N ALA A 65 -1.24 -4.38 -12.17
CA ALA A 65 -2.25 -5.43 -12.15
C ALA A 65 -1.70 -6.76 -11.62
N GLU A 66 -0.51 -7.16 -12.08
CA GLU A 66 0.16 -8.38 -11.64
C GLU A 66 0.44 -8.37 -10.14
N GLU A 67 1.06 -7.30 -9.65
CA GLU A 67 1.46 -7.19 -8.25
C GLU A 67 0.27 -7.02 -7.30
N THR A 68 -0.79 -6.34 -7.74
CA THR A 68 -2.04 -6.25 -6.97
C THR A 68 -2.69 -7.62 -6.84
N LYS A 69 -2.77 -8.42 -7.91
CA LYS A 69 -3.38 -9.77 -7.87
C LYS A 69 -2.69 -10.70 -6.88
N LYS A 70 -1.35 -10.67 -6.83
CA LYS A 70 -0.52 -11.47 -5.92
C LYS A 70 -0.69 -11.08 -4.45
N SER A 71 -1.20 -9.88 -4.18
CA SER A 71 -1.26 -9.31 -2.84
C SER A 71 -2.57 -9.63 -2.13
N ASN A 72 -2.54 -9.63 -0.80
CA ASN A 72 -3.75 -9.65 0.02
C ASN A 72 -4.21 -8.22 0.31
N ILE A 73 -3.26 -7.32 0.60
CA ILE A 73 -3.49 -5.90 0.87
C ILE A 73 -2.39 -5.06 0.23
N VAL A 74 -2.76 -3.88 -0.23
CA VAL A 74 -1.84 -2.88 -0.80
C VAL A 74 -1.78 -1.67 0.12
N ILE A 75 -0.58 -1.23 0.47
CA ILE A 75 -0.36 0.02 1.19
C ILE A 75 0.32 1.00 0.25
N SER A 76 -0.34 2.13 -0.05
CA SER A 76 0.17 3.12 -0.99
C SER A 76 0.72 4.32 -0.24
N MET A 77 2.04 4.46 -0.25
CA MET A 77 2.80 5.60 0.27
C MET A 77 3.33 6.50 -0.86
N LEU A 78 2.60 6.53 -1.98
CA LEU A 78 2.85 7.38 -3.14
C LEU A 78 2.37 8.82 -2.89
N PRO A 79 2.78 9.80 -3.73
CA PRO A 79 2.13 11.09 -3.79
C PRO A 79 0.61 10.97 -3.99
N ALA A 80 -0.17 11.79 -3.29
CA ALA A 80 -1.64 11.70 -3.24
C ALA A 80 -2.31 11.57 -4.62
N ARG A 81 -1.81 12.32 -5.61
CA ARG A 81 -2.30 12.31 -6.99
C ARG A 81 -2.23 10.95 -7.70
N LEU A 82 -1.47 9.99 -7.17
CA LEU A 82 -1.25 8.67 -7.79
C LEU A 82 -2.04 7.54 -7.11
N HIS A 83 -2.70 7.80 -5.98
CA HIS A 83 -3.42 6.73 -5.25
C HIS A 83 -4.57 6.12 -6.06
N HIS A 84 -5.25 6.92 -6.90
CA HIS A 84 -6.36 6.45 -7.73
C HIS A 84 -5.94 5.31 -8.68
N LEU A 85 -4.68 5.28 -9.14
CA LEU A 85 -4.16 4.21 -10.00
C LEU A 85 -4.12 2.87 -9.26
N MET A 86 -3.71 2.87 -7.99
CA MET A 86 -3.70 1.68 -7.15
C MET A 86 -5.09 1.32 -6.68
N ALA A 87 -5.92 2.28 -6.30
CA ALA A 87 -7.31 2.06 -5.88
C ALA A 87 -8.11 1.36 -6.99
N LYS A 88 -7.99 1.82 -8.24
CA LYS A 88 -8.61 1.19 -9.41
C LYS A 88 -8.18 -0.27 -9.57
N CYS A 89 -6.90 -0.58 -9.41
CA CYS A 89 -6.40 -1.96 -9.47
C CYS A 89 -6.92 -2.80 -8.30
N CYS A 90 -6.92 -2.27 -7.09
CA CYS A 90 -7.41 -2.95 -5.88
C CYS A 90 -8.89 -3.31 -6.03
N VAL A 91 -9.71 -2.36 -6.48
CA VAL A 91 -11.12 -2.57 -6.79
C VAL A 91 -11.29 -3.62 -7.88
N ARG A 92 -10.54 -3.51 -8.98
CA ARG A 92 -10.60 -4.50 -10.07
C ARG A 92 -10.34 -5.94 -9.61
N PHE A 93 -9.41 -6.14 -8.67
CA PHE A 93 -8.98 -7.47 -8.22
C PHE A 93 -9.46 -7.83 -6.81
N SER A 94 -10.43 -7.08 -6.28
CA SER A 94 -10.99 -7.25 -4.94
C SER A 94 -9.90 -7.38 -3.85
N LYS A 95 -9.01 -6.39 -3.79
CA LYS A 95 -7.95 -6.28 -2.77
C LYS A 95 -8.19 -5.07 -1.89
N ASP A 96 -7.85 -5.20 -0.61
CA ASP A 96 -7.89 -4.06 0.30
C ASP A 96 -6.74 -3.10 0.01
N MET A 97 -6.98 -1.81 0.27
CA MET A 97 -5.99 -0.75 0.12
C MET A 97 -5.96 0.15 1.35
N VAL A 98 -4.76 0.58 1.74
CA VAL A 98 -4.54 1.56 2.81
C VAL A 98 -3.63 2.70 2.32
N THR A 99 -3.90 3.93 2.74
CA THR A 99 -3.01 5.09 2.55
C THR A 99 -3.13 6.10 3.69
N ALA A 100 -2.04 6.81 3.98
CA ALA A 100 -2.01 7.92 4.94
C ALA A 100 -2.52 9.25 4.38
N SER A 101 -2.91 9.30 3.10
CA SER A 101 -3.34 10.52 2.42
C SER A 101 -4.86 10.74 2.47
N TYR A 102 -5.27 12.00 2.31
CA TYR A 102 -6.65 12.41 2.08
C TYR A 102 -7.37 11.59 1.00
N VAL A 103 -8.68 11.43 1.14
CA VAL A 103 -9.51 10.82 0.10
C VAL A 103 -9.70 11.81 -1.06
N SER A 104 -9.07 11.54 -2.21
CA SER A 104 -9.23 12.34 -3.43
C SER A 104 -10.59 12.10 -4.10
N PRO A 105 -11.12 13.04 -4.91
CA PRO A 105 -12.35 12.84 -5.66
C PRO A 105 -12.34 11.56 -6.51
N GLU A 106 -11.23 11.27 -7.17
CA GLU A 106 -11.06 10.08 -8.02
C GLU A 106 -11.10 8.78 -7.20
N VAL A 107 -10.57 8.78 -5.98
CA VAL A 107 -10.70 7.60 -5.09
C VAL A 107 -12.14 7.44 -4.61
N LYS A 108 -12.86 8.55 -4.34
CA LYS A 108 -14.28 8.51 -3.92
C LYS A 108 -15.18 7.86 -4.96
N GLU A 109 -14.87 8.00 -6.26
CA GLU A 109 -15.65 7.39 -7.35
C GLU A 109 -15.74 5.86 -7.21
N PHE A 110 -14.75 5.21 -6.60
CA PHE A 110 -14.73 3.77 -6.41
C PHE A 110 -15.52 3.27 -5.19
N HIS A 111 -16.09 4.16 -4.37
CA HIS A 111 -16.73 3.79 -3.10
C HIS A 111 -17.85 2.76 -3.28
N LYS A 112 -18.74 2.96 -4.25
CA LYS A 112 -19.86 2.05 -4.50
C LYS A 112 -19.37 0.65 -4.89
N GLU A 113 -18.43 0.59 -5.84
CA GLU A 113 -17.88 -0.69 -6.34
C GLU A 113 -17.07 -1.42 -5.24
N ALA A 114 -16.31 -0.69 -4.44
CA ALA A 114 -15.58 -1.26 -3.30
C ALA A 114 -16.54 -1.91 -2.29
N LYS A 115 -17.67 -1.25 -1.97
CA LYS A 115 -18.70 -1.81 -1.09
C LYS A 115 -19.37 -3.05 -1.69
N GLU A 116 -19.72 -3.02 -2.97
CA GLU A 116 -20.31 -4.18 -3.66
C GLU A 116 -19.37 -5.39 -3.67
N LYS A 117 -18.06 -5.15 -3.76
CA LYS A 117 -17.03 -6.18 -3.71
C LYS A 117 -16.61 -6.60 -2.29
N GLY A 118 -17.10 -5.90 -1.26
CA GLY A 118 -16.76 -6.18 0.13
C GLY A 118 -15.30 -5.92 0.50
N ILE A 119 -14.65 -4.96 -0.18
CA ILE A 119 -13.26 -4.57 0.10
C ILE A 119 -13.18 -3.22 0.80
N VAL A 120 -12.07 -2.98 1.48
CA VAL A 120 -11.78 -1.75 2.19
C VAL A 120 -10.78 -0.90 1.40
N LEU A 121 -11.15 0.35 1.14
CA LEU A 121 -10.22 1.42 0.74
C LEU A 121 -10.11 2.39 1.91
N LEU A 122 -9.10 2.21 2.76
CA LEU A 122 -8.87 3.03 3.95
C LEU A 122 -7.87 4.14 3.62
N ASN A 123 -8.30 5.37 3.79
CA ASN A 123 -7.49 6.56 3.64
C ASN A 123 -7.32 7.24 4.99
N GLU A 124 -6.59 8.36 5.02
CA GLU A 124 -6.57 9.27 6.18
C GLU A 124 -6.19 8.56 7.49
N ILE A 125 -5.17 7.69 7.42
CA ILE A 125 -4.66 6.92 8.56
C ILE A 125 -3.19 7.23 8.88
N GLY A 126 -2.83 8.51 8.73
CA GLY A 126 -1.50 9.05 9.04
C GLY A 126 -1.46 9.80 10.38
N LEU A 127 -0.72 10.92 10.40
CA LEU A 127 -0.67 11.84 11.52
C LEU A 127 -1.78 12.89 11.42
N ASP A 128 -1.74 13.66 10.34
CA ASP A 128 -2.73 14.63 9.89
C ASP A 128 -2.73 14.55 8.35
N PRO A 129 -3.72 13.88 7.73
CA PRO A 129 -4.93 13.32 8.34
C PRO A 129 -4.72 11.90 8.92
N GLY A 130 -5.31 11.61 10.09
CA GLY A 130 -5.31 10.32 10.78
C GLY A 130 -5.48 10.42 12.29
N ILE A 131 -4.36 10.58 13.02
CA ILE A 131 -4.39 10.69 14.48
C ILE A 131 -5.23 11.89 14.92
N ASP A 132 -5.18 13.00 14.18
CA ASP A 132 -6.05 14.16 14.41
C ASP A 132 -7.53 13.76 14.39
N HIS A 133 -7.99 13.02 13.39
CA HIS A 133 -9.37 12.49 13.32
C HIS A 133 -9.70 11.59 14.52
N MET A 134 -8.81 10.67 14.88
CA MET A 134 -9.03 9.75 16.00
C MET A 134 -9.10 10.47 17.35
N SER A 135 -8.35 11.56 17.51
CA SER A 135 -8.30 12.34 18.75
C SER A 135 -9.45 13.34 18.89
N ALA A 136 -10.08 13.72 17.78
CA ALA A 136 -11.18 14.66 17.74
C ALA A 136 -12.56 14.00 17.88
N MET A 137 -12.67 12.69 17.60
CA MET A 137 -13.91 11.91 17.75
C MET A 137 -14.08 11.36 19.17
#